data_AF-A0A7S2TZ11-F1
#
_entry.id   AF-A0A7S2TZ11-F1
#
_cell.length_a   1.000
_cell.length_b   1.000
_cell.length_c   1.000
_cell.angle_alpha   90.00
_cell.angle_beta   90.00
_cell.angle_gamma   90.00
#
_symmetry.space_group_name_H-M   'P 1'
#
loop_
_entity.id
_entity.type
_entity.pdbx_description
1 polymer ?
#
loop_
_entity_poly.entity_id
_entity_poly.type
_entity_poly.pdbx_seq_one_letter_code
_entity_poly.pdbx_strand_id
1 'polypeptide(L)'
;RSETQTCRNTEGGGSNPSAWSVTTIMGLSNAKDVESCVRYAVRASDRILFVKSHSERAMDPSEMMVHAQGDDMKGKASVMFGGDVRRTIRYALEQAQSRQEEDGDEEEVVIVCGSFFLMKEAREELNIPQHVDPVDLNERYSDKQVKADAASSGSG
;
A
#
# COMPACT_ATOMS: atom_id res chain seq x y z
N ARG A 1 -27.14 -1.18 -24.32
CA ARG A 1 -26.49 -0.44 -23.21
C ARG A 1 -27.01 -1.10 -21.95
N SER A 2 -26.24 -2.04 -21.38
CA SER A 2 -26.63 -2.79 -20.19
C SER A 2 -26.14 -2.06 -18.95
N GLU A 3 -27.06 -1.61 -18.13
CA GLU A 3 -26.78 -1.18 -16.76
C GLU A 3 -26.61 -2.44 -15.91
N THR A 4 -25.41 -2.62 -15.36
CA THR A 4 -25.13 -3.74 -14.46
C THR A 4 -25.34 -3.23 -13.05
N GLN A 5 -26.55 -3.46 -12.54
CA GLN A 5 -26.93 -3.15 -11.17
C GLN A 5 -26.21 -4.14 -10.24
N THR A 6 -25.24 -3.63 -9.47
CA THR A 6 -24.45 -4.47 -8.55
C THR A 6 -25.12 -4.42 -7.17
N CYS A 7 -25.66 -5.56 -6.73
CA CYS A 7 -26.24 -5.73 -5.41
C CYS A 7 -25.14 -5.66 -4.33
N ARG A 8 -25.26 -4.72 -3.39
CA ARG A 8 -24.49 -4.74 -2.14
C ARG A 8 -25.17 -5.72 -1.18
N ASN A 9 -24.57 -6.89 -0.97
CA ASN A 9 -24.92 -7.78 0.13
C ASN A 9 -24.12 -7.34 1.37
N THR A 10 -24.79 -6.73 2.34
CA THR A 10 -24.23 -6.44 3.67
C THR A 10 -24.69 -7.51 4.64
N GLU A 11 -23.93 -8.60 4.77
CA GLU A 11 -24.08 -9.55 5.86
C GLU A 11 -22.90 -9.43 6.83
N GLY A 12 -23.20 -8.97 8.06
CA GLY A 12 -22.64 -9.55 9.27
C GLY A 12 -21.17 -9.28 9.62
N GLY A 13 -20.79 -8.02 9.79
CA GLY A 13 -19.64 -7.63 10.59
C GLY A 13 -20.00 -6.36 11.35
N GLY A 14 -20.01 -6.40 12.68
CA GLY A 14 -20.35 -5.24 13.51
C GLY A 14 -19.42 -4.08 13.21
N SER A 15 -19.87 -3.16 12.35
CA SER A 15 -19.17 -1.91 12.09
C SER A 15 -19.35 -1.03 13.30
N ASN A 16 -18.26 -0.78 14.02
CA ASN A 16 -18.16 0.44 14.79
C ASN A 16 -18.48 1.60 13.83
N PRO A 17 -19.33 2.56 14.21
CA PRO A 17 -19.57 3.76 13.43
C PRO A 17 -18.36 4.69 13.59
N SER A 18 -17.19 4.30 13.07
CA SER A 18 -16.18 5.30 12.76
C SER A 18 -16.68 6.00 11.51
N ALA A 19 -16.93 7.31 11.60
CA ALA A 19 -17.44 8.19 10.56
C ALA A 19 -16.50 8.34 9.33
N TRP A 20 -15.54 7.42 9.18
CA TRP A 20 -14.45 7.53 8.24
C TRP A 20 -14.36 6.31 7.35
N SER A 21 -14.26 6.55 6.04
CA SER A 21 -13.86 5.53 5.07
C SER A 21 -12.34 5.47 4.96
N VAL A 22 -11.79 4.32 4.61
CA VAL A 22 -10.35 4.08 4.53
C VAL A 22 -9.95 3.61 3.13
N THR A 23 -9.13 4.43 2.45
CA THR A 23 -8.45 4.05 1.21
C THR A 23 -6.98 3.78 1.48
N THR A 24 -6.53 2.56 1.23
CA THR A 24 -5.12 2.17 1.37
C THR A 24 -4.43 2.13 0.02
N ILE A 25 -3.37 2.91 -0.15
CA ILE A 25 -2.40 2.81 -1.24
C ILE A 25 -1.27 1.90 -0.76
N MET A 26 -1.17 0.71 -1.37
CA MET A 26 -0.22 -0.32 -0.94
C MET A 26 0.79 -0.66 -2.04
N GLY A 27 2.08 -0.64 -1.66
CA GLY A 27 3.18 -1.12 -2.49
C GLY A 27 4.18 -1.90 -1.65
N LEU A 28 4.39 -3.17 -1.99
CA LEU A 28 5.25 -4.10 -1.25
C LEU A 28 6.52 -4.43 -2.02
N SER A 29 7.53 -4.90 -1.30
CA SER A 29 8.73 -5.49 -1.89
C SER A 29 8.64 -7.02 -1.89
N ASN A 30 9.23 -7.68 -2.88
CA ASN A 30 9.19 -9.15 -3.03
C ASN A 30 9.74 -9.94 -1.83
N ALA A 31 10.55 -9.31 -0.98
CA ALA A 31 11.13 -9.94 0.21
C ALA A 31 10.20 -9.97 1.45
N LYS A 32 8.99 -9.40 1.35
CA LYS A 32 8.03 -9.33 2.48
C LYS A 32 7.08 -10.53 2.47
N ASP A 33 6.44 -10.77 3.61
CA ASP A 33 5.25 -11.62 3.70
C ASP A 33 4.05 -10.93 3.04
N VAL A 34 4.00 -11.03 1.71
CA VAL A 34 3.01 -10.35 0.86
C VAL A 34 1.60 -10.81 1.19
N GLU A 35 1.39 -12.11 1.33
CA GLU A 35 0.07 -12.68 1.58
C GLU A 35 -0.52 -12.12 2.88
N SER A 36 0.22 -12.18 3.98
CA SER A 36 -0.25 -11.63 5.25
C SER A 36 -0.49 -10.12 5.17
N CYS A 37 0.44 -9.37 4.57
CA CYS A 37 0.31 -7.91 4.43
C CYS A 37 -0.95 -7.53 3.64
N VAL A 38 -1.17 -8.13 2.48
CA VAL A 38 -2.35 -7.88 1.64
C VAL A 38 -3.62 -8.27 2.39
N ARG A 39 -3.64 -9.44 3.02
CA ARG A 39 -4.79 -9.92 3.80
C ARG A 39 -5.18 -8.97 4.92
N TYR A 40 -4.22 -8.42 5.66
CA TYR A 40 -4.52 -7.47 6.73
C TYR A 40 -5.01 -6.13 6.17
N ALA A 41 -4.38 -5.63 5.10
CA ALA A 41 -4.80 -4.39 4.48
C ALA A 41 -6.24 -4.46 3.94
N VAL A 42 -6.60 -5.56 3.24
CA VAL A 42 -7.96 -5.76 2.69
C VAL A 42 -9.00 -5.80 3.79
N ARG A 43 -8.67 -6.35 4.96
CA ARG A 43 -9.60 -6.40 6.11
C ARG A 43 -9.76 -5.05 6.81
N ALA A 44 -8.80 -4.15 6.67
CA ALA A 44 -8.74 -2.88 7.38
C ALA A 44 -9.13 -1.67 6.50
N SER A 45 -9.43 -1.89 5.22
CA SER A 45 -9.69 -0.81 4.26
C SER A 45 -10.99 -1.05 3.50
N ASP A 46 -11.71 0.01 3.18
CA ASP A 46 -12.86 -0.03 2.26
C ASP A 46 -12.39 -0.14 0.80
N ARG A 47 -11.22 0.45 0.52
CA ARG A 47 -10.58 0.43 -0.79
C ARG A 47 -9.09 0.18 -0.69
N ILE A 48 -8.55 -0.57 -1.65
CA ILE A 48 -7.13 -0.76 -1.86
C ILE A 48 -6.72 -0.40 -3.28
N LEU A 49 -5.66 0.39 -3.38
CA LEU A 49 -4.98 0.75 -4.62
C LEU A 49 -3.57 0.16 -4.59
N PHE A 50 -3.33 -0.86 -5.40
CA PHE A 50 -2.01 -1.47 -5.52
C PHE A 50 -1.12 -0.70 -6.49
N VAL A 51 0.11 -0.39 -6.04
CA VAL A 51 1.08 0.42 -6.81
C VAL A 51 2.46 -0.23 -6.82
N LYS A 52 3.24 0.07 -7.87
CA LYS A 52 4.65 -0.29 -7.96
C LYS A 52 5.51 0.96 -7.77
N SER A 53 6.32 1.00 -6.72
CA SER A 53 7.38 2.01 -6.58
C SER A 53 8.47 1.81 -7.62
N HIS A 54 9.30 2.81 -7.89
CA HIS A 54 10.42 2.75 -8.84
C HIS A 54 11.59 1.84 -8.42
N SER A 55 11.50 1.16 -7.28
CA SER A 55 12.49 0.18 -6.84
C SER A 55 12.40 -1.13 -7.63
N GLU A 56 13.55 -1.68 -8.03
CA GLU A 56 13.62 -3.03 -8.64
C GLU A 56 13.14 -4.14 -7.69
N ARG A 57 13.16 -3.88 -6.37
CA ARG A 57 12.67 -4.80 -5.35
C ARG A 57 11.15 -4.76 -5.19
N ALA A 58 10.47 -3.82 -5.85
CA ALA A 58 9.04 -3.64 -5.76
C ALA A 58 8.29 -4.78 -6.47
N MET A 59 7.27 -5.27 -5.81
CA MET A 59 6.37 -6.29 -6.35
C MET A 59 5.46 -5.69 -7.41
N ASP A 60 5.16 -6.48 -8.45
CA ASP A 60 4.18 -6.09 -9.44
C ASP A 60 2.75 -6.12 -8.83
N PRO A 61 1.94 -5.07 -9.04
CA PRO A 61 0.58 -4.99 -8.51
C PRO A 61 -0.29 -6.20 -8.85
N SER A 62 -0.05 -6.83 -10.00
CA SER A 62 -0.81 -8.01 -10.44
C SER A 62 -0.59 -9.21 -9.52
N GLU A 63 0.62 -9.33 -8.95
CA GLU A 63 0.95 -10.38 -7.99
C GLU A 63 0.27 -10.11 -6.65
N MET A 64 0.27 -8.86 -6.17
CA MET A 64 -0.47 -8.48 -4.96
C MET A 64 -1.97 -8.74 -5.09
N MET A 65 -2.54 -8.53 -6.29
CA MET A 65 -3.96 -8.79 -6.54
C MET A 65 -4.36 -10.26 -6.41
N VAL A 66 -3.47 -11.21 -6.75
CA VAL A 66 -3.74 -12.64 -6.57
C VAL A 66 -4.03 -12.94 -5.08
N HIS A 67 -3.27 -12.32 -4.18
CA HIS A 67 -3.48 -12.47 -2.73
C HIS A 67 -4.74 -11.76 -2.21
N ALA A 68 -5.20 -10.70 -2.89
CA ALA A 68 -6.42 -9.99 -2.52
C ALA A 68 -7.70 -10.69 -2.99
N GLN A 69 -7.60 -11.61 -3.96
CA GLN A 69 -8.74 -12.32 -4.55
C GLN A 69 -9.02 -13.69 -3.91
N GLY A 70 -8.28 -14.09 -2.88
CA GLY A 70 -8.54 -15.33 -2.15
C GLY A 70 -9.95 -15.38 -1.57
N ASP A 71 -10.51 -16.58 -1.43
CA ASP A 71 -11.92 -16.81 -1.05
C ASP A 71 -12.33 -16.06 0.23
N ASP A 72 -11.42 -15.98 1.21
CA ASP A 72 -11.65 -15.28 2.48
C ASP A 72 -11.74 -13.75 2.35
N MET A 73 -11.30 -13.18 1.23
CA MET A 73 -11.14 -11.73 1.01
C MET A 73 -12.18 -11.14 0.05
N LYS A 74 -12.94 -11.98 -0.65
CA LYS A 74 -13.89 -11.54 -1.66
C LYS A 74 -14.98 -10.64 -1.05
N GLY A 75 -15.11 -9.43 -1.59
CA GLY A 75 -16.14 -8.46 -1.19
C GLY A 75 -15.79 -7.60 0.03
N LYS A 76 -14.61 -7.73 0.63
CA LYS A 76 -14.22 -6.95 1.82
C LYS A 76 -13.73 -5.54 1.50
N ALA A 77 -13.03 -5.38 0.38
CA ALA A 77 -12.54 -4.09 -0.09
C ALA A 77 -12.69 -4.00 -1.62
N SER A 78 -12.86 -2.78 -2.14
CA SER A 78 -12.69 -2.51 -3.57
C SER A 78 -11.20 -2.52 -3.91
N VAL A 79 -10.76 -3.41 -4.79
CA VAL A 79 -9.35 -3.58 -5.16
C VAL A 79 -9.11 -3.06 -6.57
N MET A 80 -8.14 -2.16 -6.73
CA MET A 80 -7.80 -1.54 -8.01
C MET A 80 -6.28 -1.46 -8.23
N PHE A 81 -5.90 -1.33 -9.51
CA PHE A 81 -4.55 -0.96 -9.91
C PHE A 81 -4.39 0.56 -9.89
N GLY A 82 -3.43 1.06 -9.11
CA GLY A 82 -3.07 2.48 -9.10
C GLY A 82 -2.11 2.88 -10.22
N GLY A 83 -1.34 1.93 -10.75
CA GLY A 83 -0.30 2.21 -11.73
C GLY A 83 0.90 2.94 -11.10
N ASP A 84 1.18 4.16 -11.56
CA ASP A 84 2.24 5.03 -11.03
C ASP A 84 1.86 5.60 -9.65
N VAL A 85 2.83 5.63 -8.73
CA VAL A 85 2.63 6.08 -7.33
C VAL A 85 2.05 7.49 -7.27
N ARG A 86 2.63 8.44 -8.00
CA ARG A 86 2.23 9.85 -7.94
C ARG A 86 0.80 10.05 -8.45
N ARG A 87 0.49 9.42 -9.59
CA ARG A 87 -0.87 9.43 -10.14
C ARG A 87 -1.88 8.80 -9.19
N THR A 88 -1.52 7.71 -8.53
CA THR A 88 -2.40 7.02 -7.58
C THR A 88 -2.70 7.89 -6.37
N ILE A 89 -1.69 8.58 -5.83
CA ILE A 89 -1.87 9.48 -4.68
C ILE A 89 -2.83 10.62 -5.05
N ARG A 90 -2.60 11.28 -6.19
CA ARG A 90 -3.50 12.34 -6.66
C ARG A 90 -4.91 11.83 -6.87
N TYR A 91 -5.06 10.69 -7.54
CA TYR A 91 -6.35 10.04 -7.73
C TYR A 91 -7.05 9.74 -6.40
N ALA A 92 -6.36 9.19 -5.42
CA ALA A 92 -6.95 8.88 -4.11
C ALA A 92 -7.42 10.15 -3.38
N LEU A 93 -6.62 11.23 -3.42
CA LEU A 93 -6.98 12.51 -2.81
C LEU A 93 -8.15 13.19 -3.51
N GLU A 94 -8.15 13.20 -4.85
CA GLU A 94 -9.26 13.73 -5.65
C GLU A 94 -10.56 12.97 -5.38
N GLN A 95 -10.49 11.64 -5.29
CA GLN A 95 -11.64 10.81 -4.96
C GLN A 95 -12.17 11.07 -3.55
N ALA A 96 -11.27 11.18 -2.57
CA ALA A 96 -11.62 11.52 -1.19
C ALA A 96 -12.34 12.88 -1.11
N GLN A 97 -11.80 13.88 -1.82
CA GLN A 97 -12.41 15.20 -1.88
C GLN A 97 -13.79 15.18 -2.55
N SER A 98 -13.92 14.52 -3.71
CA SER A 98 -15.21 14.43 -4.42
C SER A 98 -16.29 13.74 -3.56
N ARG A 99 -15.93 12.69 -2.81
CA ARG A 99 -16.87 11.98 -1.92
C ARG A 99 -17.31 12.84 -0.75
N GLN A 100 -16.38 13.59 -0.16
CA GLN A 100 -16.71 14.52 0.90
C GLN A 100 -17.72 15.59 0.44
N GLU A 101 -17.61 16.05 -0.81
CA GLU A 101 -18.55 17.01 -1.41
C GLU A 101 -19.94 16.39 -1.71
N GLU A 102 -20.01 15.10 -2.06
CA GLU A 102 -21.25 14.39 -2.40
C GLU A 102 -22.01 13.87 -1.16
N ASP A 103 -21.31 13.21 -0.23
CA ASP A 103 -21.90 12.45 0.88
C ASP A 103 -22.01 13.27 2.18
N GLY A 104 -21.48 14.50 2.18
CA GLY A 104 -21.89 15.57 3.08
C GLY A 104 -21.35 15.57 4.51
N ASP A 105 -20.78 14.46 5.03
CA ASP A 105 -20.12 14.41 6.35
C ASP A 105 -19.15 13.21 6.54
N GLU A 106 -18.95 12.33 5.55
CA GLU A 106 -18.00 11.22 5.67
C GLU A 106 -16.57 11.70 5.37
N GLU A 107 -15.68 11.65 6.37
CA GLU A 107 -14.26 11.91 6.13
C GLU A 107 -13.61 10.65 5.53
N GLU A 108 -12.61 10.82 4.67
CA GLU A 108 -11.85 9.70 4.11
C GLU A 108 -10.41 9.77 4.59
N VAL A 109 -9.91 8.64 5.10
CA VAL A 109 -8.52 8.47 5.51
C VAL A 109 -7.76 7.75 4.40
N VAL A 110 -6.81 8.45 3.79
CA VAL A 110 -5.89 7.86 2.80
C VAL A 110 -4.62 7.39 3.49
N ILE A 111 -4.38 6.08 3.50
CA ILE A 111 -3.21 5.44 4.09
C ILE A 111 -2.24 5.07 2.98
N VAL A 112 -0.99 5.54 3.04
CA VAL A 112 0.08 5.07 2.14
C VAL A 112 1.02 4.17 2.91
N CYS A 113 1.09 2.88 2.55
CA CYS A 113 1.84 1.90 3.31
C CYS A 113 2.48 0.79 2.46
N GLY A 114 3.35 0.00 3.09
CA GLY A 114 3.90 -1.22 2.50
C GLY A 114 5.42 -1.22 2.39
N SER A 115 6.06 -0.19 1.82
CA SER A 115 7.53 -0.16 1.67
C SER A 115 8.12 1.23 1.91
N PHE A 116 9.39 1.29 2.32
CA PHE A 116 10.12 2.54 2.48
C PHE A 116 10.28 3.31 1.16
N PHE A 117 10.42 2.61 0.04
CA PHE A 117 10.49 3.20 -1.30
C PHE A 117 9.19 3.92 -1.65
N LEU A 118 8.05 3.27 -1.46
CA LEU A 118 6.75 3.90 -1.67
C LEU A 118 6.56 5.12 -0.75
N MET A 119 6.90 5.00 0.53
CA MET A 119 6.78 6.13 1.47
C MET A 119 7.68 7.31 1.09
N LYS A 120 8.87 7.06 0.51
CA LYS A 120 9.74 8.11 -0.01
C LYS A 120 9.07 8.85 -1.18
N GLU A 121 8.59 8.10 -2.17
CA GLU A 121 7.90 8.68 -3.34
C GLU A 121 6.64 9.46 -2.94
N ALA A 122 5.89 8.96 -1.96
CA ALA A 122 4.71 9.63 -1.44
C ALA A 122 5.04 10.95 -0.73
N ARG A 123 6.11 10.98 0.07
CA ARG A 123 6.58 12.23 0.68
C ARG A 123 7.01 13.26 -0.36
N GLU A 124 7.73 12.82 -1.39
CA GLU A 124 8.13 13.69 -2.51
C GLU A 124 6.90 14.27 -3.22
N GLU A 125 5.89 13.44 -3.51
CA GLU A 125 4.66 13.88 -4.16
C GLU A 125 3.86 14.87 -3.31
N LEU A 126 3.77 14.62 -2.00
CA LEU A 126 3.03 15.45 -1.05
C LEU A 126 3.84 16.66 -0.55
N ASN A 127 5.07 16.85 -1.03
CA ASN A 127 6.01 17.88 -0.57
C ASN A 127 6.20 17.87 0.97
N ILE A 128 6.18 16.69 1.58
CA ILE A 128 6.41 16.52 3.02
C ILE A 128 7.92 16.62 3.28
N PRO A 129 8.39 17.58 4.09
CA PRO A 129 9.80 17.73 4.40
C PRO A 129 10.38 16.45 5.02
N GLN A 130 11.46 15.93 4.44
CA GLN A 130 12.16 14.79 5.00
C GLN A 130 13.17 15.26 6.03
N HIS A 131 12.93 14.94 7.30
CA HIS A 131 14.00 14.91 8.29
C HIS A 131 14.90 13.72 7.94
N VAL A 132 16.11 14.01 7.47
CA VAL A 132 17.12 12.99 7.18
C VAL A 132 17.54 12.40 8.53
N ASP A 133 17.31 11.10 8.70
CA ASP A 133 17.89 10.37 9.83
C ASP A 133 19.41 10.45 9.68
N PRO A 134 20.17 10.92 10.69
CA PRO A 134 21.63 10.92 10.64
C PRO A 134 22.21 9.50 10.46
N VAL A 135 21.42 8.46 10.75
CA VAL A 135 21.79 7.06 10.55
C VAL A 135 20.94 6.43 9.46
N ASP A 136 21.55 6.23 8.29
CA ASP A 136 20.94 5.46 7.21
C ASP A 136 21.01 3.95 7.52
N LEU A 137 20.00 3.46 8.25
CA LEU A 137 19.81 2.04 8.54
C LEU A 137 19.31 1.23 7.33
N ASN A 138 18.91 1.89 6.23
CA ASN A 138 18.20 1.25 5.13
C ASN A 138 19.09 0.88 3.93
N GLU A 139 20.31 1.42 3.81
CA GLU A 139 21.11 1.21 2.58
C GLU A 139 22.58 0.76 2.75
N ARG A 140 23.04 0.35 3.94
CA ARG A 140 24.44 -0.11 4.11
C ARG A 140 24.61 -1.44 4.86
N TYR A 141 24.07 -2.51 4.30
CA TYR A 141 24.89 -3.73 4.21
C TYR A 141 25.61 -3.69 2.85
N SER A 142 26.44 -2.67 2.66
CA SER A 142 27.30 -2.62 1.47
C SER A 142 28.20 -3.85 1.50
N ASP A 143 28.36 -4.53 0.37
CA ASP A 143 29.19 -5.72 0.08
C ASP A 143 30.64 -5.69 0.62
N LYS A 144 31.07 -4.58 1.21
CA LYS A 144 32.35 -4.43 1.91
C LYS A 144 32.44 -5.26 3.20
N GLN A 145 31.32 -5.59 3.85
CA GLN A 145 31.35 -6.39 5.08
C GLN A 145 31.52 -7.89 4.80
N VAL A 146 30.93 -8.39 3.70
CA VAL A 146 31.12 -9.79 3.25
C VAL A 146 32.58 -10.07 2.88
N LYS A 147 33.33 -9.08 2.36
CA LYS A 147 34.77 -9.22 2.09
C LYS A 147 35.66 -9.12 3.34
N ALA A 148 35.21 -8.47 4.41
CA ALA A 148 35.98 -8.36 5.65
C ALA A 148 35.90 -9.64 6.49
N ASP A 149 34.74 -10.30 6.50
CA ASP A 149 34.55 -11.54 7.27
C ASP A 149 35.10 -12.78 6.55
N ALA A 150 35.11 -12.80 5.21
CA ALA A 150 35.76 -13.87 4.45
C ALA A 150 37.29 -13.82 4.52
N ALA A 151 37.89 -12.66 4.82
CA ALA A 151 39.34 -12.51 4.97
C ALA A 151 39.85 -12.82 6.39
N SER A 152 38.98 -12.86 7.39
CA SER A 152 39.34 -13.12 8.80
C SER A 152 39.20 -14.58 9.23
N SER A 153 38.54 -15.43 8.43
CA SER A 153 38.36 -16.86 8.70
C SER A 153 39.42 -17.79 8.07
N GLY A 154 40.51 -17.23 7.52
CA GLY A 154 41.51 -17.95 6.71
C GLY A 154 42.90 -18.12 7.34
N SER A 155 43.03 -18.04 8.67
CA SER A 155 44.29 -18.36 9.37
C SER A 155 44.01 -18.99 10.72
N GLY A 156 43.90 -20.31 10.72
CA GLY A 156 43.82 -21.18 11.89
C GLY A 156 44.10 -22.61 11.46
#